data_AF-A0A431IF63-F1
#
_entry.id   AF-A0A431IF63-F1
#
_cell.length_a   1.000
_cell.length_b   1.000
_cell.length_c   1.000
_cell.angle_alpha   90.00
_cell.angle_beta   90.00
_cell.angle_gamma   90.00
#
_symmetry.space_group_name_H-M   'P 1'
#
loop_
_entity.id
_entity.type
_entity.pdbx_description
1 polymer ?
#
loop_
_entity_poly.entity_id
_entity_poly.type
_entity_poly.pdbx_seq_one_letter_code
_entity_poly.pdbx_strand_id
1 'polypeptide(L)'
;MSERTYFTDYGALVARFGDPAGGRAALEELDVAGLAALRGQEREEALAVLHEHLAALENDPRVVDALVAMQAPDLEALLRVEMHRRDETGVAAARAAWEQTKDPAAVTALIETLVKARKDSARESAAVALADTRSSAAAESLLAALDSDDDAARNVVITALLRLVGLSELEQLGRSPVSRLGALILNPLGAVRQPAVAELRRIVAAVQAGQSAESLGLVPGPGQESAELARLRESVLSDPRRPGPWRNTLDLEAFGALRGEERERGMQWAYSLLAKGDVRAVRAIAELDLQAAIPVLREAAQRGNRTFAEAAQAALAQLSEPS
;
A
#
# COMPACT_ATOMS: atom_id res chain seq x y z
N MET A 1 -28.50 53.16 7.84
CA MET A 1 -27.73 52.01 7.31
C MET A 1 -26.81 51.57 8.43
N SER A 2 -27.20 50.56 9.22
CA SER A 2 -26.34 50.07 10.31
C SER A 2 -25.17 49.29 9.70
N GLU A 3 -23.96 49.74 9.98
CA GLU A 3 -22.75 48.93 9.79
C GLU A 3 -22.92 47.63 10.59
N ARG A 4 -23.16 46.54 9.87
CA ARG A 4 -23.15 45.19 10.44
C ARG A 4 -21.72 44.89 10.85
N THR A 5 -21.46 44.85 12.14
CA THR A 5 -20.21 44.35 12.69
C THR A 5 -20.28 42.82 12.60
N TYR A 6 -19.86 42.27 11.45
CA TYR A 6 -19.66 40.83 11.30
C TYR A 6 -18.61 40.38 12.32
N PHE A 7 -18.77 39.19 12.88
CA PHE A 7 -17.64 38.56 13.59
C PHE A 7 -16.45 38.47 12.64
N THR A 8 -15.24 38.67 13.19
CA THR A 8 -13.96 38.69 12.48
C THR A 8 -13.78 37.49 11.54
N ASP A 9 -14.42 36.36 11.86
CA ASP A 9 -14.29 35.08 11.16
C ASP A 9 -15.17 34.98 9.91
N TYR A 10 -16.36 35.61 9.87
CA TYR A 10 -17.20 35.63 8.67
C TYR A 10 -16.63 36.58 7.59
N GLY A 11 -16.17 37.77 8.02
CA GLY A 11 -15.46 38.69 7.12
C GLY A 11 -14.18 38.06 6.56
N ALA A 12 -13.48 37.25 7.35
CA ALA A 12 -12.33 36.48 6.89
C ALA A 12 -12.74 35.41 5.87
N LEU A 13 -13.80 34.65 6.09
CA LEU A 13 -14.29 33.63 5.15
C LEU A 13 -14.64 34.23 3.78
N VAL A 14 -15.46 35.29 3.76
CA VAL A 14 -15.91 35.95 2.51
C VAL A 14 -14.74 36.62 1.78
N ALA A 15 -13.82 37.27 2.50
CA ALA A 15 -12.63 37.84 1.89
C ALA A 15 -11.66 36.76 1.35
N ARG A 16 -11.59 35.59 1.99
CA ARG A 16 -10.70 34.48 1.61
C ARG A 16 -11.19 33.70 0.39
N PHE A 17 -12.50 33.51 0.22
CA PHE A 17 -13.08 32.85 -0.95
C PHE A 17 -13.45 33.83 -2.08
N GLY A 18 -13.54 35.13 -1.80
CA GLY A 18 -13.87 36.18 -2.76
C GLY A 18 -12.66 36.89 -3.43
N ASP A 19 -11.43 36.68 -2.95
CA ASP A 19 -10.22 37.29 -3.53
C ASP A 19 -9.28 36.24 -4.19
N PRO A 20 -9.28 36.13 -5.53
CA PRO A 20 -8.39 35.21 -6.25
C PRO A 20 -6.89 35.53 -6.11
N ALA A 21 -6.51 36.66 -5.50
CA ALA A 21 -5.12 37.04 -5.25
C ALA A 21 -4.55 36.56 -3.89
N GLY A 22 -5.39 36.01 -3.00
CA GLY A 22 -5.03 35.70 -1.60
C GLY A 22 -3.97 34.60 -1.41
N GLY A 23 -3.68 33.78 -2.42
CA GLY A 23 -2.61 32.79 -2.42
C GLY A 23 -2.74 31.66 -1.39
N ARG A 24 -1.94 30.60 -1.58
CA ARG A 24 -1.93 29.37 -0.75
C ARG A 24 -1.76 29.60 0.76
N ALA A 25 -1.21 30.73 1.19
CA ALA A 25 -0.93 31.03 2.60
C ALA A 25 -2.17 31.44 3.40
N ALA A 26 -3.20 32.03 2.77
CA ALA A 26 -4.46 32.38 3.44
C ALA A 26 -5.37 31.16 3.68
N LEU A 27 -5.08 30.06 2.98
CA LEU A 27 -5.80 28.80 3.07
C LEU A 27 -5.34 27.93 4.26
N GLU A 28 -4.12 28.10 4.78
CA GLU A 28 -3.54 27.19 5.78
C GLU A 28 -4.27 27.12 7.14
N GLU A 29 -5.21 28.03 7.43
CA GLU A 29 -6.01 28.01 8.67
C GLU A 29 -7.49 28.32 8.38
N LEU A 30 -8.22 27.34 7.82
CA LEU A 30 -9.68 27.36 7.91
C LEU A 30 -10.04 27.11 9.39
N ASP A 31 -10.55 28.12 10.09
CA ASP A 31 -10.96 27.98 11.50
C ASP A 31 -12.29 27.21 11.60
N VAL A 32 -12.17 25.89 11.60
CA VAL A 32 -13.30 24.96 11.71
C VAL A 32 -14.08 25.18 13.02
N ALA A 33 -13.40 25.57 14.11
CA ALA A 33 -14.04 25.83 15.39
C ALA A 33 -14.87 27.11 15.36
N GLY A 34 -14.33 28.19 14.77
CA GLY A 34 -15.05 29.43 14.52
C GLY A 34 -16.28 29.22 13.62
N LEU A 35 -16.12 28.45 12.54
CA LEU A 35 -17.21 28.08 11.63
C LEU A 35 -18.34 27.32 12.35
N ALA A 36 -18.00 26.35 13.20
CA ALA A 36 -18.98 25.59 13.98
C ALA A 36 -19.75 26.44 15.01
N ALA A 37 -19.17 27.56 15.45
CA ALA A 37 -19.78 28.49 16.39
C ALA A 37 -20.79 29.45 15.75
N LEU A 38 -20.78 29.62 14.42
CA LEU A 38 -21.70 30.50 13.69
C LEU A 38 -23.16 30.13 13.92
N ARG A 39 -24.04 31.14 13.97
CA ARG A 39 -25.49 30.99 14.18
C ARG A 39 -26.29 31.88 13.24
N GLY A 40 -27.55 31.52 13.01
CA GLY A 40 -28.49 32.32 12.21
C GLY A 40 -27.98 32.59 10.78
N GLN A 41 -28.15 33.83 10.33
CA GLN A 41 -27.82 34.26 8.96
C GLN A 41 -26.33 34.06 8.60
N GLU A 42 -25.40 34.29 9.54
CA GLU A 42 -23.96 34.12 9.28
C GLU A 42 -23.61 32.66 8.99
N ARG A 43 -24.26 31.71 9.67
CA ARG A 43 -24.11 30.28 9.41
C ARG A 43 -24.66 29.91 8.03
N GLU A 44 -25.82 30.42 7.67
CA GLU A 44 -26.44 30.14 6.37
C GLU A 44 -25.58 30.65 5.22
N GLU A 45 -25.04 31.87 5.35
CA GLU A 45 -24.15 32.46 4.35
C GLU A 45 -22.81 31.70 4.27
N ALA A 46 -22.22 31.31 5.40
CA ALA A 46 -21.01 30.49 5.42
C ALA A 46 -21.22 29.12 4.76
N LEU A 47 -22.33 28.44 5.04
CA LEU A 47 -22.67 27.18 4.37
C LEU A 47 -22.80 27.38 2.85
N ALA A 48 -23.48 28.44 2.40
CA ALA A 48 -23.61 28.73 0.98
C ALA A 48 -22.26 28.90 0.28
N VAL A 49 -21.32 29.63 0.90
CA VAL A 49 -19.95 29.81 0.38
C VAL A 49 -19.21 28.47 0.30
N LEU A 50 -19.30 27.62 1.32
CA LEU A 50 -18.67 26.29 1.33
C LEU A 50 -19.24 25.38 0.23
N HIS A 51 -20.56 25.42 0.00
CA HIS A 51 -21.20 24.67 -1.09
C HIS A 51 -20.76 25.18 -2.47
N GLU A 52 -20.66 26.50 -2.66
CA GLU A 52 -20.19 27.09 -3.91
C GLU A 52 -18.75 26.67 -4.20
N HIS A 53 -17.88 26.70 -3.20
CA HIS A 53 -16.50 26.27 -3.34
C HIS A 53 -16.38 24.79 -3.71
N LEU A 54 -17.20 23.93 -3.10
CA LEU A 54 -17.23 22.51 -3.44
C LEU A 54 -17.74 22.26 -4.86
N ALA A 55 -18.78 22.99 -5.27
CA ALA A 55 -19.37 22.93 -6.60
C ALA A 55 -18.43 23.45 -7.70
N ALA A 56 -17.50 24.36 -7.36
CA ALA A 56 -16.42 24.80 -8.24
C ALA A 56 -15.37 23.70 -8.51
N LEU A 57 -15.51 22.51 -7.90
CA LEU A 57 -14.61 21.36 -8.02
C LEU A 57 -13.18 21.67 -7.57
N GLU A 58 -13.04 22.64 -6.66
CA GLU A 58 -11.75 22.92 -6.04
C GLU A 58 -11.34 21.73 -5.15
N ASN A 59 -10.06 21.36 -5.19
CA ASN A 59 -9.54 20.28 -4.36
C ASN A 59 -9.09 20.84 -3.01
N ASP A 60 -10.06 21.03 -2.13
CA ASP A 60 -9.87 21.48 -0.75
C ASP A 60 -10.62 20.57 0.23
N PRO A 61 -9.94 19.57 0.84
CA PRO A 61 -10.58 18.67 1.80
C PRO A 61 -11.15 19.38 3.04
N ARG A 62 -10.66 20.57 3.39
CA ARG A 62 -11.09 21.29 4.59
C ARG A 62 -12.52 21.81 4.48
N VAL A 63 -13.03 22.01 3.25
CA VAL A 63 -14.42 22.39 3.03
C VAL A 63 -15.36 21.28 3.51
N VAL A 64 -15.00 20.02 3.29
CA VAL A 64 -15.75 18.88 3.84
C VAL A 64 -15.69 18.89 5.36
N ASP A 65 -14.50 19.05 5.95
CA ASP A 65 -14.33 19.08 7.41
C ASP A 65 -15.16 20.23 8.05
N ALA A 66 -15.22 21.39 7.41
CA ALA A 66 -16.04 22.52 7.85
C ALA A 66 -17.55 22.22 7.75
N LEU A 67 -18.02 21.66 6.63
CA LEU A 67 -19.42 21.26 6.46
C LEU A 67 -19.85 20.22 7.51
N VAL A 68 -18.95 19.30 7.85
CA VAL A 68 -19.15 18.32 8.94
C VAL A 68 -19.25 19.03 10.29
N ALA A 69 -18.29 19.89 10.63
CA ALA A 69 -18.26 20.59 11.91
C ALA A 69 -19.47 21.53 12.11
N MET A 70 -19.93 22.16 11.02
CA MET A 70 -21.12 23.00 11.01
C MET A 70 -22.43 22.21 11.01
N GLN A 71 -22.38 20.88 10.86
CA GLN A 71 -23.53 19.99 10.71
C GLN A 71 -24.46 20.49 9.59
N ALA A 72 -23.93 20.59 8.38
CA ALA A 72 -24.70 21.01 7.21
C ALA A 72 -25.97 20.14 7.07
N PRO A 73 -27.14 20.74 6.78
CA PRO A 73 -28.42 20.02 6.79
C PRO A 73 -28.53 18.93 5.72
N ASP A 74 -27.78 19.05 4.62
CA ASP A 74 -27.73 18.15 3.47
C ASP A 74 -26.45 17.28 3.45
N LEU A 75 -25.70 17.25 4.56
CA LEU A 75 -24.37 16.66 4.66
C LEU A 75 -24.31 15.23 4.14
N GLU A 76 -25.27 14.36 4.49
CA GLU A 76 -25.26 12.97 4.04
C GLU A 76 -25.35 12.84 2.51
N ALA A 77 -26.24 13.61 1.89
CA ALA A 77 -26.42 13.58 0.44
C ALA A 77 -25.17 14.13 -0.26
N LEU A 78 -24.59 15.20 0.28
CA LEU A 78 -23.35 15.79 -0.21
C LEU A 78 -22.19 14.81 -0.14
N LEU A 79 -21.99 14.15 1.01
CA LEU A 79 -20.90 13.19 1.19
C LEU A 79 -20.98 12.01 0.21
N ARG A 80 -22.19 11.52 -0.07
CA ARG A 80 -22.43 10.46 -1.09
C ARG A 80 -22.00 10.87 -2.49
N VAL A 81 -22.14 12.15 -2.84
CA VAL A 81 -21.70 12.66 -4.15
C VAL A 81 -20.18 12.85 -4.15
N GLU A 82 -19.66 13.55 -3.15
CA GLU A 82 -18.26 13.99 -3.14
C GLU A 82 -17.27 12.85 -2.92
N MET A 83 -17.63 11.79 -2.19
CA MET A 83 -16.71 10.67 -1.91
C MET A 83 -16.15 9.99 -3.16
N HIS A 84 -16.86 10.10 -4.30
CA HIS A 84 -16.42 9.50 -5.55
C HIS A 84 -15.34 10.30 -6.30
N ARG A 85 -14.98 11.48 -5.78
CA ARG A 85 -13.82 12.22 -6.28
C ARG A 85 -12.55 11.45 -5.92
N ARG A 86 -11.61 11.40 -6.87
CA ARG A 86 -10.32 10.69 -6.70
C ARG A 86 -9.20 11.65 -6.31
N ASP A 87 -9.54 12.60 -5.46
CA ASP A 87 -8.68 13.65 -4.94
C ASP A 87 -8.81 13.71 -3.41
N GLU A 88 -8.13 14.66 -2.77
CA GLU A 88 -8.14 14.75 -1.29
C GLU A 88 -9.52 15.12 -0.75
N THR A 89 -10.32 15.86 -1.52
CA THR A 89 -11.69 16.23 -1.15
C THR A 89 -12.58 14.99 -1.10
N GLY A 90 -12.46 14.10 -2.09
CA GLY A 90 -13.16 12.82 -2.07
C GLY A 90 -12.74 11.91 -0.93
N VAL A 91 -11.44 11.89 -0.57
CA VAL A 91 -10.97 11.16 0.63
C VAL A 91 -11.61 11.73 1.90
N ALA A 92 -11.63 13.05 2.06
CA ALA A 92 -12.26 13.68 3.22
C ALA A 92 -13.76 13.35 3.28
N ALA A 93 -14.46 13.39 2.15
CA ALA A 93 -15.88 13.05 2.06
C ALA A 93 -16.14 11.57 2.40
N ALA A 94 -15.32 10.65 1.88
CA ALA A 94 -15.44 9.23 2.21
C ALA A 94 -15.16 8.97 3.71
N ARG A 95 -14.12 9.59 4.28
CA ARG A 95 -13.81 9.50 5.71
C ARG A 95 -15.00 9.98 6.55
N ALA A 96 -15.51 11.18 6.26
CA ALA A 96 -16.66 11.75 6.97
C ALA A 96 -17.92 10.89 6.83
N ALA A 97 -18.18 10.30 5.65
CA ALA A 97 -19.30 9.38 5.46
C ALA A 97 -19.14 8.11 6.32
N TRP A 98 -17.95 7.51 6.35
CA TRP A 98 -17.69 6.37 7.22
C TRP A 98 -17.85 6.72 8.70
N GLU A 99 -17.37 7.88 9.13
CA GLU A 99 -17.47 8.32 10.52
C GLU A 99 -18.92 8.50 10.97
N GLN A 100 -19.74 9.17 10.15
CA GLN A 100 -21.11 9.53 10.51
C GLN A 100 -22.11 8.39 10.31
N THR A 101 -22.03 7.66 9.20
CA THR A 101 -23.07 6.69 8.82
C THR A 101 -22.56 5.26 8.67
N LYS A 102 -21.24 5.05 8.77
CA LYS A 102 -20.59 3.76 8.50
C LYS A 102 -20.93 3.23 7.10
N ASP A 103 -21.14 4.13 6.14
CA ASP A 103 -21.50 3.77 4.76
C ASP A 103 -20.41 2.88 4.13
N PRO A 104 -20.71 1.62 3.75
CA PRO A 104 -19.75 0.75 3.07
C PRO A 104 -19.29 1.31 1.71
N ALA A 105 -20.07 2.19 1.07
CA ALA A 105 -19.67 2.87 -0.15
C ALA A 105 -18.44 3.77 0.07
N ALA A 106 -18.25 4.31 1.28
CA ALA A 106 -17.06 5.07 1.63
C ALA A 106 -15.78 4.23 1.55
N VAL A 107 -15.80 2.99 2.05
CA VAL A 107 -14.65 2.08 1.95
C VAL A 107 -14.33 1.79 0.49
N THR A 108 -15.36 1.54 -0.32
CA THR A 108 -15.20 1.35 -1.77
C THR A 108 -14.54 2.55 -2.42
N ALA A 109 -15.03 3.76 -2.13
CA ALA A 109 -14.51 5.01 -2.68
C ALA A 109 -13.05 5.28 -2.27
N LEU A 110 -12.69 4.99 -1.01
CA LEU A 110 -11.31 5.09 -0.55
C LEU A 110 -10.38 4.11 -1.28
N ILE A 111 -10.80 2.86 -1.51
CA ILE A 111 -10.00 1.88 -2.27
C ILE A 111 -9.85 2.30 -3.73
N GLU A 112 -10.92 2.84 -4.33
CA GLU A 112 -10.83 3.38 -5.69
C GLU A 112 -9.82 4.53 -5.77
N THR A 113 -9.82 5.43 -4.79
CA THR A 113 -8.87 6.54 -4.72
C THR A 113 -7.44 6.04 -4.49
N LEU A 114 -7.26 5.10 -3.56
CA LEU A 114 -5.99 4.44 -3.27
C LEU A 114 -5.31 3.89 -4.53
N VAL A 115 -6.08 3.23 -5.39
CA VAL A 115 -5.58 2.55 -6.59
C VAL A 115 -5.52 3.49 -7.80
N LYS A 116 -6.53 4.33 -8.01
CA LYS A 116 -6.76 5.02 -9.29
C LYS A 116 -6.48 6.53 -9.24
N ALA A 117 -6.23 7.13 -8.07
CA ALA A 117 -5.91 8.56 -8.00
C ALA A 117 -4.59 8.86 -8.73
N ARG A 118 -4.50 10.07 -9.31
CA ARG A 118 -3.29 10.52 -10.04
C ARG A 118 -2.22 11.11 -9.12
N LYS A 119 -2.62 11.68 -7.98
CA LYS A 119 -1.71 12.32 -7.02
C LYS A 119 -1.39 11.34 -5.90
N ASP A 120 -0.11 11.22 -5.57
CA ASP A 120 0.35 10.35 -4.49
C ASP A 120 -0.22 10.78 -3.13
N SER A 121 -0.39 12.09 -2.90
CA SER A 121 -0.98 12.62 -1.66
C SER A 121 -2.42 12.13 -1.40
N ALA A 122 -3.23 12.02 -2.46
CA ALA A 122 -4.58 11.47 -2.36
C ALA A 122 -4.58 9.97 -2.07
N ARG A 123 -3.63 9.22 -2.64
CA ARG A 123 -3.45 7.78 -2.36
C ARG A 123 -3.02 7.56 -0.92
N GLU A 124 -2.05 8.33 -0.43
CA GLU A 124 -1.59 8.27 0.96
C GLU A 124 -2.72 8.61 1.93
N SER A 125 -3.47 9.68 1.64
CA SER A 125 -4.62 10.08 2.46
C SER A 125 -5.69 8.99 2.50
N ALA A 126 -5.97 8.33 1.36
CA ALA A 126 -6.89 7.21 1.30
C ALA A 126 -6.41 6.00 2.13
N ALA A 127 -5.10 5.71 2.13
CA ALA A 127 -4.52 4.64 2.94
C ALA A 127 -4.68 4.92 4.45
N VAL A 128 -4.48 6.17 4.87
CA VAL A 128 -4.70 6.61 6.27
C VAL A 128 -6.17 6.46 6.64
N ALA A 129 -7.08 7.03 5.84
CA ALA A 129 -8.51 6.96 6.09
C ALA A 129 -9.03 5.52 6.13
N LEU A 130 -8.51 4.63 5.28
CA LEU A 130 -8.83 3.20 5.32
C LEU A 130 -8.43 2.56 6.66
N ALA A 131 -7.23 2.85 7.16
CA ALA A 131 -6.78 2.33 8.45
C ALA A 131 -7.66 2.82 9.62
N ASP A 132 -8.08 4.08 9.58
CA ASP A 132 -8.97 4.66 10.59
C ASP A 132 -10.36 4.00 10.59
N THR A 133 -10.78 3.38 9.47
CA THR A 133 -12.06 2.67 9.44
C THR A 133 -12.11 1.46 10.38
N ARG A 134 -10.96 0.81 10.61
CA ARG A 134 -10.82 -0.48 11.32
C ARG A 134 -11.81 -1.55 10.85
N SER A 135 -12.25 -1.46 9.60
CA SER A 135 -13.29 -2.31 9.03
C SER A 135 -12.70 -3.63 8.53
N SER A 136 -13.28 -4.76 8.95
CA SER A 136 -12.91 -6.07 8.39
C SER A 136 -13.22 -6.15 6.90
N ALA A 137 -14.32 -5.54 6.45
CA ALA A 137 -14.69 -5.46 5.04
C ALA A 137 -13.69 -4.63 4.22
N ALA A 138 -13.04 -3.63 4.82
CA ALA A 138 -11.95 -2.90 4.15
C ALA A 138 -10.73 -3.81 3.94
N ALA A 139 -10.41 -4.67 4.91
CA ALA A 139 -9.31 -5.61 4.77
C ALA A 139 -9.57 -6.64 3.64
N GLU A 140 -10.78 -7.21 3.58
CA GLU A 140 -11.16 -8.13 2.50
C GLU A 140 -11.08 -7.46 1.11
N SER A 141 -11.55 -6.22 1.02
CA SER A 141 -11.53 -5.47 -0.23
C SER A 141 -10.10 -5.11 -0.67
N LEU A 142 -9.21 -4.77 0.27
CA LEU A 142 -7.79 -4.56 0.00
C LEU A 142 -7.10 -5.87 -0.42
N LEU A 143 -7.42 -6.99 0.22
CA LEU A 143 -6.91 -8.31 -0.14
C LEU A 143 -7.33 -8.77 -1.55
N ALA A 144 -8.50 -8.32 -2.02
CA ALA A 144 -8.93 -8.52 -3.40
C ALA A 144 -8.16 -7.60 -4.38
N ALA A 145 -7.85 -6.36 -3.96
CA ALA A 145 -7.08 -5.43 -4.78
C ALA A 145 -5.62 -5.86 -5.03
N LEU A 146 -5.08 -6.79 -4.22
CA LEU A 146 -3.76 -7.40 -4.44
C LEU A 146 -3.67 -8.26 -5.71
N ASP A 147 -4.81 -8.65 -6.29
CA ASP A 147 -4.86 -9.38 -7.57
C ASP A 147 -4.69 -8.46 -8.80
N SER A 148 -4.53 -7.15 -8.59
CA SER A 148 -4.17 -6.19 -9.64
C SER A 148 -2.87 -6.58 -10.34
N ASP A 149 -2.81 -6.39 -11.67
CA ASP A 149 -1.57 -6.59 -12.46
C ASP A 149 -0.57 -5.44 -12.27
N ASP A 150 -1.04 -4.24 -11.90
CA ASP A 150 -0.23 -3.04 -11.63
C ASP A 150 0.52 -3.19 -10.30
N ASP A 151 1.86 -3.19 -10.38
CA ASP A 151 2.75 -3.35 -9.22
C ASP A 151 2.75 -2.13 -8.29
N ALA A 152 2.64 -0.92 -8.83
CA ALA A 152 2.49 0.30 -8.03
C ALA A 152 1.16 0.29 -7.27
N ALA A 153 0.08 -0.15 -7.90
CA ALA A 153 -1.20 -0.33 -7.23
C ALA A 153 -1.10 -1.37 -6.10
N ARG A 154 -0.47 -2.52 -6.34
CA ARG A 154 -0.27 -3.54 -5.30
C ARG A 154 0.55 -3.00 -4.13
N ASN A 155 1.61 -2.23 -4.38
CA ASN A 155 2.45 -1.67 -3.32
C ASN A 155 1.65 -0.81 -2.35
N VAL A 156 0.87 0.12 -2.90
CA VAL A 156 0.03 1.02 -2.09
C VAL A 156 -1.04 0.22 -1.31
N VAL A 157 -1.61 -0.82 -1.90
CA VAL A 157 -2.58 -1.72 -1.23
C VAL A 157 -1.93 -2.49 -0.07
N ILE A 158 -0.70 -3.00 -0.23
CA ILE A 158 0.03 -3.67 0.86
C ILE A 158 0.22 -2.71 2.03
N THR A 159 0.75 -1.51 1.78
CA THR A 159 0.98 -0.51 2.82
C THR A 159 -0.31 -0.14 3.56
N ALA A 160 -1.41 0.10 2.82
CA ALA A 160 -2.71 0.41 3.42
C ALA A 160 -3.25 -0.75 4.27
N LEU A 161 -3.13 -1.99 3.79
CA LEU A 161 -3.57 -3.18 4.51
C LEU A 161 -2.77 -3.41 5.79
N LEU A 162 -1.45 -3.30 5.74
CA LEU A 162 -0.59 -3.41 6.91
C LEU A 162 -0.90 -2.31 7.94
N ARG A 163 -1.23 -1.09 7.48
CA ARG A 163 -1.67 -0.01 8.37
C ARG A 163 -2.99 -0.34 9.05
N LEU A 164 -3.97 -0.84 8.29
CA LEU A 164 -5.27 -1.24 8.79
C LEU A 164 -5.18 -2.32 9.88
N VAL A 165 -4.25 -3.28 9.75
CA VAL A 165 -4.06 -4.35 10.74
C VAL A 165 -2.93 -4.08 11.74
N GLY A 166 -2.36 -2.87 11.78
CA GLY A 166 -1.35 -2.49 12.77
C GLY A 166 0.01 -3.17 12.61
N LEU A 167 0.39 -3.55 11.39
CA LEU A 167 1.66 -4.22 11.06
C LEU A 167 2.65 -3.33 10.27
N SER A 168 2.35 -2.04 10.06
CA SER A 168 3.20 -1.13 9.27
C SER A 168 4.64 -1.02 9.77
N GLU A 169 4.88 -1.08 11.08
CA GLU A 169 6.24 -1.02 11.62
C GLU A 169 7.09 -2.19 11.16
N LEU A 170 6.48 -3.39 11.03
CA LEU A 170 7.19 -4.58 10.58
C LEU A 170 7.58 -4.49 9.11
N GLU A 171 6.85 -3.76 8.29
CA GLU A 171 7.20 -3.52 6.89
C GLU A 171 8.57 -2.83 6.76
N GLN A 172 8.87 -1.89 7.66
CA GLN A 172 10.12 -1.14 7.69
C GLN A 172 11.30 -1.96 8.24
N LEU A 173 11.00 -3.03 8.98
CA LEU A 173 12.01 -3.98 9.43
C LEU A 173 12.35 -4.91 8.28
N GLY A 174 13.41 -4.62 7.53
CA GLY A 174 13.85 -5.43 6.38
C GLY A 174 14.18 -6.91 6.70
N ARG A 175 14.17 -7.29 7.98
CA ARG A 175 14.31 -8.68 8.43
C ARG A 175 13.00 -9.37 8.81
N SER A 176 11.88 -8.67 8.84
CA SER A 176 10.60 -9.26 9.20
C SER A 176 10.06 -10.16 8.07
N PRO A 177 9.25 -11.18 8.41
CA PRO A 177 8.46 -11.90 7.42
C PRO A 177 7.51 -10.98 6.63
N VAL A 178 7.04 -9.88 7.23
CA VAL A 178 6.15 -8.90 6.57
C VAL A 178 6.84 -8.19 5.42
N SER A 179 8.07 -7.69 5.61
CA SER A 179 8.83 -7.04 4.53
C SER A 179 9.18 -8.02 3.41
N ARG A 180 9.52 -9.27 3.75
CA ARG A 180 9.72 -10.36 2.78
C ARG A 180 8.44 -10.62 1.98
N LEU A 181 7.28 -10.70 2.64
CA LEU A 181 5.99 -10.89 1.96
C LEU A 181 5.68 -9.73 1.01
N GLY A 182 5.95 -8.49 1.41
CA GLY A 182 5.84 -7.33 0.52
C GLY A 182 6.65 -7.52 -0.77
N ALA A 183 7.92 -7.93 -0.65
CA ALA A 183 8.77 -8.19 -1.81
C ALA A 183 8.27 -9.36 -2.69
N LEU A 184 7.69 -10.41 -2.09
CA LEU A 184 7.14 -11.55 -2.83
C LEU A 184 5.84 -11.19 -3.55
N ILE A 185 4.96 -10.39 -2.94
CA ILE A 185 3.69 -9.94 -3.55
C ILE A 185 3.96 -8.98 -4.73
N LEU A 186 5.01 -8.17 -4.64
CA LEU A 186 5.44 -7.30 -5.74
C LEU A 186 6.19 -8.05 -6.84
N ASN A 187 6.53 -9.32 -6.65
CA ASN A 187 7.21 -10.11 -7.67
C ASN A 187 6.32 -10.24 -8.93
N PRO A 188 6.88 -10.02 -10.13
CA PRO A 188 6.10 -10.11 -11.36
C PRO A 188 5.61 -11.53 -11.65
N LEU A 189 6.28 -12.56 -11.12
CA LEU A 189 5.91 -13.96 -11.32
C LEU A 189 4.69 -14.32 -10.46
N GLY A 190 3.60 -14.71 -11.10
CA GLY A 190 2.35 -15.10 -10.43
C GLY A 190 2.53 -16.27 -9.47
N ALA A 191 3.37 -17.24 -9.83
CA ALA A 191 3.72 -18.39 -9.01
C ALA A 191 4.46 -18.03 -7.71
N VAL A 192 5.06 -16.83 -7.63
CA VAL A 192 5.67 -16.27 -6.40
C VAL A 192 4.64 -15.43 -5.65
N ARG A 193 3.93 -14.57 -6.38
CA ARG A 193 2.98 -13.62 -5.82
C ARG A 193 1.79 -14.30 -5.13
N GLN A 194 1.17 -15.28 -5.78
CA GLN A 194 -0.09 -15.86 -5.30
C GLN A 194 0.05 -16.60 -3.95
N PRO A 195 1.08 -17.43 -3.73
CA PRO A 195 1.34 -17.99 -2.39
C PRO A 195 1.58 -16.91 -1.33
N ALA A 196 2.28 -15.83 -1.67
CA ALA A 196 2.53 -14.73 -0.73
C ALA A 196 1.26 -13.93 -0.38
N VAL A 197 0.37 -13.72 -1.35
CA VAL A 197 -0.96 -13.15 -1.10
C VAL A 197 -1.77 -14.06 -0.18
N ALA A 198 -1.72 -15.38 -0.38
CA ALA A 198 -2.41 -16.34 0.48
C ALA A 198 -1.86 -16.34 1.93
N GLU A 199 -0.54 -16.21 2.11
CA GLU A 199 0.07 -16.02 3.42
C GLU A 199 -0.41 -14.72 4.09
N LEU A 200 -0.39 -13.60 3.35
CA LEU A 200 -0.87 -12.32 3.88
C LEU A 200 -2.36 -12.38 4.27
N ARG A 201 -3.20 -13.06 3.48
CA ARG A 201 -4.61 -13.33 3.84
C ARG A 201 -4.72 -14.06 5.18
N ARG A 202 -3.89 -15.09 5.41
CA ARG A 202 -3.87 -15.83 6.68
C ARG A 202 -3.42 -14.96 7.86
N ILE A 203 -2.36 -14.16 7.67
CA ILE A 203 -1.87 -13.23 8.70
C ILE A 203 -2.94 -12.21 9.08
N VAL A 204 -3.57 -11.58 8.09
CA VAL A 204 -4.65 -10.60 8.30
C VAL A 204 -5.81 -11.22 9.08
N ALA A 205 -6.26 -12.41 8.67
CA ALA A 205 -7.33 -13.11 9.36
C ALA A 205 -6.97 -13.45 10.82
N ALA A 206 -5.71 -13.85 11.08
CA ALA A 206 -5.25 -14.17 12.43
C ALA A 206 -5.15 -12.92 13.33
N VAL A 207 -4.65 -11.80 12.79
CA VAL A 207 -4.61 -10.53 13.51
C VAL A 207 -6.02 -10.03 13.82
N GLN A 208 -6.96 -10.13 12.88
CA GLN A 208 -8.37 -9.80 13.11
C GLN A 208 -9.03 -10.72 14.15
N ALA A 209 -8.56 -11.96 14.28
CA ALA A 209 -8.95 -12.87 15.35
C ALA A 209 -8.25 -12.59 16.71
N GLY A 210 -7.45 -11.53 16.80
CA GLY A 210 -6.79 -11.08 18.03
C GLY A 210 -5.41 -11.68 18.29
N GLN A 211 -4.81 -12.38 17.33
CA GLN A 211 -3.43 -12.86 17.46
C GLN A 211 -2.43 -11.70 17.32
N SER A 212 -1.39 -11.70 18.15
CA SER A 212 -0.34 -10.68 18.09
C SER A 212 0.72 -11.04 17.03
N ALA A 213 1.46 -10.03 16.58
CA ALA A 213 2.58 -10.23 15.65
C ALA A 213 3.63 -11.22 16.19
N GLU A 214 3.89 -11.22 17.50
CA GLU A 214 4.81 -12.14 18.17
C GLU A 214 4.30 -13.58 18.11
N SER A 215 3.01 -13.78 18.41
CA SER A 215 2.40 -15.13 18.37
C SER A 215 2.39 -15.72 16.96
N LEU A 216 2.36 -14.87 15.95
CA LEU A 216 2.45 -15.21 14.53
C LEU A 216 3.91 -15.35 14.03
N GLY A 217 4.91 -15.08 14.88
CA GLY A 217 6.32 -15.13 14.48
C GLY A 217 6.73 -14.04 13.49
N LEU A 218 5.98 -12.94 13.41
CA LEU A 218 6.24 -11.82 12.47
C LEU A 218 7.27 -10.82 13.01
N VAL A 219 7.54 -10.86 14.32
CA VAL A 219 8.59 -10.05 14.92
C VAL A 219 9.93 -10.76 14.70
N PRO A 220 10.90 -10.13 14.02
CA PRO A 220 12.20 -10.74 13.79
C PRO A 220 12.90 -10.99 15.14
N GLY A 221 13.45 -12.19 15.32
CA GLY A 221 14.21 -12.53 16.53
C GLY A 221 15.49 -11.67 16.66
N PRO A 222 16.01 -11.47 17.88
CA PRO A 222 17.28 -10.82 18.12
C PRO A 222 18.41 -11.73 17.63
N GLY A 223 18.80 -11.59 16.37
CA GLY A 223 19.88 -12.35 15.75
C GLY A 223 20.64 -11.48 14.77
N GLN A 224 21.98 -11.57 14.79
CA GLN A 224 22.78 -11.07 13.68
C GLN A 224 22.51 -11.93 12.44
N GLU A 225 22.65 -11.33 11.25
CA GLU A 225 22.61 -12.06 9.99
C GLU A 225 23.70 -13.15 10.05
N SER A 226 23.37 -14.40 9.71
CA SER A 226 24.38 -15.46 9.68
C SER A 226 25.46 -15.16 8.64
N ALA A 227 26.65 -15.76 8.83
CA ALA A 227 27.74 -15.62 7.87
C ALA A 227 27.33 -16.18 6.49
N GLU A 228 26.53 -17.25 6.49
CA GLU A 228 25.96 -17.87 5.30
C GLU A 228 24.99 -16.93 4.59
N LEU A 229 24.06 -16.29 5.31
CA LEU A 229 23.12 -15.36 4.69
C LEU A 229 23.85 -14.13 4.12
N ALA A 230 24.86 -13.61 4.81
CA ALA A 230 25.69 -12.52 4.34
C ALA A 230 26.48 -12.90 3.06
N ARG A 231 27.10 -14.09 3.02
CA ARG A 231 27.78 -14.62 1.82
C ARG A 231 26.83 -14.78 0.64
N LEU A 232 25.64 -15.35 0.88
CA LEU A 232 24.63 -15.49 -0.17
C LEU A 232 24.23 -14.11 -0.69
N ARG A 233 23.99 -13.13 0.20
CA ARG A 233 23.66 -11.74 -0.17
C ARG A 233 24.73 -11.13 -1.08
N GLU A 234 26.00 -11.29 -0.75
CA GLU A 234 27.11 -10.82 -1.59
C GLU A 234 27.10 -11.48 -2.98
N SER A 235 26.84 -12.78 -3.04
CA SER A 235 26.74 -13.49 -4.33
C SER A 235 25.56 -13.01 -5.18
N VAL A 236 24.41 -12.73 -4.56
CA VAL A 236 23.21 -12.18 -5.23
C VAL A 236 23.47 -10.78 -5.79
N LEU A 237 24.15 -9.93 -5.01
CA LEU A 237 24.46 -8.54 -5.38
C LEU A 237 25.63 -8.44 -6.38
N SER A 238 26.38 -9.51 -6.58
CA SER A 238 27.52 -9.53 -7.51
C SER A 238 27.06 -9.36 -8.97
N ASP A 239 27.81 -8.54 -9.72
CA ASP A 239 27.57 -8.31 -11.16
C ASP A 239 28.00 -9.53 -11.98
N PRO A 240 27.07 -10.26 -12.63
CA PRO A 240 27.41 -11.46 -13.41
C PRO A 240 28.24 -11.16 -14.67
N ARG A 241 28.39 -9.88 -15.05
CA ARG A 241 29.20 -9.46 -16.19
C ARG A 241 30.67 -9.29 -15.82
N ARG A 242 30.98 -9.17 -14.53
CA ARG A 242 32.36 -9.00 -14.05
C ARG A 242 32.99 -10.36 -13.74
N PRO A 243 34.30 -10.52 -13.97
CA PRO A 243 35.04 -11.66 -13.44
C PRO A 243 34.89 -11.71 -11.91
N GLY A 244 34.56 -12.88 -11.38
CA GLY A 244 34.38 -13.07 -9.95
C GLY A 244 33.92 -14.50 -9.64
N PRO A 245 33.97 -14.91 -8.35
CA PRO A 245 33.64 -16.28 -7.94
C PRO A 245 32.18 -16.66 -8.25
N TRP A 246 31.27 -15.67 -8.25
CA TRP A 246 29.83 -15.87 -8.46
C TRP A 246 29.34 -15.44 -9.85
N ARG A 247 30.26 -15.37 -10.83
CA ARG A 247 29.92 -15.01 -12.22
C ARG A 247 28.88 -15.96 -12.81
N ASN A 248 29.01 -17.25 -12.50
CA ASN A 248 28.24 -18.33 -13.13
C ASN A 248 27.23 -18.99 -12.21
N THR A 249 27.30 -18.76 -10.91
CA THR A 249 26.39 -19.36 -9.92
C THR A 249 26.33 -18.51 -8.66
N LEU A 250 25.34 -18.75 -7.81
CA LEU A 250 25.25 -18.17 -6.47
C LEU A 250 26.18 -18.92 -5.51
N ASP A 251 26.34 -18.41 -4.29
CA ASP A 251 27.04 -19.16 -3.25
C ASP A 251 26.17 -20.34 -2.77
N LEU A 252 26.33 -21.50 -3.42
CA LEU A 252 25.49 -22.67 -3.19
C LEU A 252 25.72 -23.33 -1.83
N GLU A 253 26.97 -23.29 -1.34
CA GLU A 253 27.30 -23.77 -0.01
C GLU A 253 26.54 -22.95 1.04
N ALA A 254 26.65 -21.62 0.95
CA ALA A 254 25.94 -20.71 1.84
C ALA A 254 24.42 -20.88 1.73
N PHE A 255 23.87 -20.94 0.51
CA PHE A 255 22.44 -21.10 0.30
C PHE A 255 21.92 -22.46 0.80
N GLY A 256 22.67 -23.55 0.57
CA GLY A 256 22.36 -24.89 1.05
C GLY A 256 22.36 -25.01 2.57
N ALA A 257 23.17 -24.20 3.25
CA ALA A 257 23.28 -24.17 4.71
C ALA A 257 22.14 -23.40 5.41
N LEU A 258 21.45 -22.48 4.71
CA LEU A 258 20.38 -21.68 5.32
C LEU A 258 19.21 -22.53 5.85
N ARG A 259 18.63 -22.09 6.97
CA ARG A 259 17.48 -22.73 7.64
C ARG A 259 16.45 -21.67 8.06
N GLY A 260 15.21 -22.09 8.30
CA GLY A 260 14.13 -21.22 8.79
C GLY A 260 13.94 -19.95 7.94
N GLU A 261 13.79 -18.80 8.59
CA GLU A 261 13.54 -17.51 7.92
C GLU A 261 14.70 -17.06 7.01
N GLU A 262 15.95 -17.43 7.32
CA GLU A 262 17.06 -17.12 6.42
C GLU A 262 16.96 -17.92 5.11
N ARG A 263 16.49 -19.18 5.17
CA ARG A 263 16.22 -19.97 3.98
C ARG A 263 15.11 -19.34 3.13
N GLU A 264 14.03 -18.90 3.75
CA GLU A 264 12.94 -18.18 3.07
C GLU A 264 13.43 -16.89 2.40
N ARG A 265 14.35 -16.17 3.03
CA ARG A 265 15.00 -14.99 2.44
C ARG A 265 15.89 -15.34 1.25
N GLY A 266 16.69 -16.39 1.36
CA GLY A 266 17.47 -16.91 0.24
C GLY A 266 16.59 -17.29 -0.96
N MET A 267 15.45 -17.94 -0.70
CA MET A 267 14.44 -18.26 -1.73
C MET A 267 13.86 -16.99 -2.35
N GLN A 268 13.50 -15.99 -1.54
CA GLN A 268 13.00 -14.70 -2.03
C GLN A 268 14.01 -14.03 -2.98
N TRP A 269 15.30 -14.03 -2.66
CA TRP A 269 16.33 -13.51 -3.55
C TRP A 269 16.46 -14.31 -4.85
N ALA A 270 16.43 -15.64 -4.76
CA ALA A 270 16.44 -16.50 -5.95
C ALA A 270 15.25 -16.19 -6.87
N TYR A 271 14.04 -16.00 -6.33
CA TYR A 271 12.86 -15.61 -7.10
C TYR A 271 12.97 -14.22 -7.72
N SER A 272 13.57 -13.25 -7.01
CA SER A 272 13.85 -11.93 -7.59
C SER A 272 14.85 -11.99 -8.75
N LEU A 273 15.83 -12.90 -8.69
CA LEU A 273 16.78 -13.13 -9.77
C LEU A 273 16.15 -13.86 -10.96
N LEU A 274 15.30 -14.87 -10.73
CA LEU A 274 14.52 -15.52 -11.80
C LEU A 274 13.64 -14.52 -12.55
N ALA A 275 12.95 -13.63 -11.83
CA ALA A 275 12.14 -12.57 -12.42
C ALA A 275 12.94 -11.62 -13.33
N LYS A 276 14.26 -11.48 -13.07
CA LYS A 276 15.19 -10.67 -13.87
C LYS A 276 15.85 -11.46 -15.02
N GLY A 277 15.55 -12.75 -15.17
CA GLY A 277 16.17 -13.62 -16.17
C GLY A 277 17.63 -13.98 -15.85
N ASP A 278 18.01 -14.01 -14.57
CA ASP A 278 19.36 -14.37 -14.15
C ASP A 278 19.52 -15.90 -14.07
N VAL A 279 20.37 -16.45 -14.95
CA VAL A 279 20.65 -17.89 -15.06
C VAL A 279 21.31 -18.46 -13.80
N ARG A 280 21.96 -17.65 -12.97
CA ARG A 280 22.57 -18.11 -11.71
C ARG A 280 21.52 -18.68 -10.75
N ALA A 281 20.33 -18.07 -10.70
CA ALA A 281 19.25 -18.56 -9.86
C ALA A 281 18.68 -19.89 -10.38
N VAL A 282 18.58 -20.06 -11.70
CA VAL A 282 18.17 -21.33 -12.34
C VAL A 282 19.10 -22.47 -11.93
N ARG A 283 20.42 -22.24 -12.03
CA ARG A 283 21.45 -23.22 -11.65
C ARG A 283 21.38 -23.54 -10.17
N ALA A 284 21.29 -22.53 -9.31
CA ALA A 284 21.17 -22.74 -7.87
C ALA A 284 19.94 -23.57 -7.49
N ILE A 285 18.80 -23.35 -8.17
CA ILE A 285 17.58 -24.13 -7.97
C ILE A 285 17.76 -25.60 -8.35
N ALA A 286 18.42 -25.89 -9.47
CA ALA A 286 18.68 -27.25 -9.91
C ALA A 286 19.72 -27.97 -9.02
N GLU A 287 20.83 -27.30 -8.70
CA GLU A 287 21.93 -27.88 -7.93
C GLU A 287 21.57 -28.13 -6.46
N LEU A 288 20.65 -27.33 -5.90
CA LEU A 288 20.16 -27.51 -4.53
C LEU A 288 18.86 -28.33 -4.45
N ASP A 289 18.40 -28.91 -5.57
CA ASP A 289 17.17 -29.70 -5.69
C ASP A 289 15.93 -28.99 -5.08
N LEU A 290 15.72 -27.72 -5.46
CA LEU A 290 14.66 -26.90 -4.89
C LEU A 290 13.32 -27.18 -5.56
N GLN A 291 12.74 -28.36 -5.27
CA GLN A 291 11.47 -28.83 -5.82
C GLN A 291 10.32 -27.80 -5.69
N ALA A 292 10.27 -27.06 -4.58
CA ALA A 292 9.27 -26.01 -4.35
C ALA A 292 9.36 -24.86 -5.37
N ALA A 293 10.49 -24.67 -6.05
CA ALA A 293 10.68 -23.63 -7.05
C ALA A 293 10.22 -24.03 -8.46
N ILE A 294 9.81 -25.29 -8.70
CA ILE A 294 9.40 -25.78 -10.04
C ILE A 294 8.31 -24.91 -10.68
N PRO A 295 7.20 -24.54 -10.00
CA PRO A 295 6.17 -23.70 -10.61
C PRO A 295 6.71 -22.32 -11.04
N VAL A 296 7.57 -21.73 -10.20
CA VAL A 296 8.20 -20.43 -10.45
C VAL A 296 9.16 -20.51 -11.63
N LEU A 297 9.97 -21.56 -11.68
CA LEU A 297 10.93 -21.79 -12.76
C LEU A 297 10.23 -22.00 -14.11
N ARG A 298 9.10 -22.73 -14.12
CA ARG A 298 8.27 -22.94 -15.31
C ARG A 298 7.69 -21.63 -15.83
N GLU A 299 7.15 -20.78 -14.95
CA GLU A 299 6.64 -19.47 -15.35
C GLU A 299 7.77 -18.55 -15.85
N ALA A 300 8.90 -18.50 -15.14
CA ALA A 300 10.04 -17.69 -15.54
C ALA A 300 10.57 -18.12 -16.92
N ALA A 301 10.63 -19.42 -17.21
CA ALA A 301 11.06 -19.95 -18.50
C ALA A 301 10.20 -19.46 -19.68
N GLN A 302 8.90 -19.24 -19.46
CA GLN A 302 7.98 -18.74 -20.49
C GLN A 302 8.16 -17.24 -20.77
N ARG A 303 8.72 -16.49 -19.82
CA ARG A 303 8.87 -15.02 -19.89
C ARG A 303 10.29 -14.58 -20.25
N GLY A 304 11.28 -15.41 -19.99
CA GLY A 304 12.69 -15.11 -20.22
C GLY A 304 13.09 -15.11 -21.69
N ASN A 305 14.30 -14.61 -21.96
CA ASN A 305 14.91 -14.75 -23.28
C ASN A 305 15.25 -16.22 -23.59
N ARG A 306 15.60 -16.52 -24.84
CA ARG A 306 15.92 -17.88 -25.29
C ARG A 306 16.97 -18.59 -24.42
N THR A 307 18.09 -17.92 -24.13
CA THR A 307 19.17 -18.50 -23.32
C THR A 307 18.70 -18.86 -21.91
N PHE A 308 17.92 -17.98 -21.28
CA PHE A 308 17.35 -18.23 -19.96
C PHE A 308 16.33 -19.38 -20.00
N ALA A 309 15.46 -19.39 -21.00
CA ALA A 309 14.45 -20.44 -21.17
C ALA A 309 15.10 -21.82 -21.37
N GLU A 310 16.13 -21.92 -22.20
CA GLU A 310 16.89 -23.17 -22.41
C GLU A 310 17.52 -23.67 -21.11
N ALA A 311 18.15 -22.78 -20.32
CA ALA A 311 18.70 -23.13 -19.02
C ALA A 311 17.62 -23.58 -18.03
N ALA A 312 16.47 -22.90 -18.00
CA ALA A 312 15.36 -23.22 -17.13
C ALA A 312 14.71 -24.56 -17.49
N GLN A 313 14.60 -24.89 -18.77
CA GLN A 313 14.09 -26.21 -19.21
C GLN A 313 15.03 -27.35 -18.84
N ALA A 314 16.35 -27.15 -18.97
CA ALA A 314 17.34 -28.14 -18.52
C ALA A 314 17.24 -28.38 -17.00
N ALA A 315 17.12 -27.30 -16.21
CA ALA A 315 16.90 -27.40 -14.77
C ALA A 315 15.58 -28.12 -14.41
N LEU A 316 14.49 -27.85 -15.13
CA LEU A 316 13.21 -28.54 -14.92
C LEU A 316 13.30 -30.04 -15.24
N ALA A 317 14.04 -30.42 -16.28
CA ALA A 317 14.27 -31.83 -16.61
C ALA A 317 15.04 -32.53 -15.48
N GLN A 318 16.12 -31.92 -14.99
CA GLN A 318 16.90 -32.43 -13.86
C GLN A 318 16.05 -32.61 -12.60
N LEU A 319 15.22 -31.62 -12.24
CA LEU A 319 14.35 -31.69 -11.06
C LEU A 319 13.19 -32.70 -11.20
N SER A 320 12.89 -33.17 -12.41
CA SER A 320 11.81 -34.13 -12.66
C SER A 320 12.29 -35.59 -12.65
N GLU A 321 13.61 -35.82 -12.63
CA GLU A 321 14.18 -37.16 -12.51
C GLU A 321 14.10 -37.61 -11.04
N PRO A 322 13.51 -38.79 -10.74
CA PRO A 322 13.47 -39.30 -9.38
C PRO A 322 14.90 -39.57 -8.90
N SER A 323 15.26 -38.98 -7.75
CA SER A 323 16.55 -39.21 -7.07
C SER A 323 16.68 -40.63 -6.51
#